data_AF-A0A445BSA4-F1
#
_entry.id   AF-A0A445BSA4-F1
#
_cell.length_a   1.000
_cell.length_b   1.000
_cell.length_c   1.000
_cell.angle_alpha   90.00
_cell.angle_beta   90.00
_cell.angle_gamma   90.00
#
_symmetry.space_group_name_H-M   'P 1'
#
loop_
_entity.id
_entity.type
_entity.pdbx_description
1 polymer ?
#
loop_
_entity_poly.entity_id
_entity_poly.type
_entity_poly.pdbx_seq_one_letter_code
_entity_poly.pdbx_strand_id
1 'polypeptide(L)'
;MADSSTSSTSSISQGAFKTTKPSHFRAKIKVQNIEIVVRKLHQNTIKLSVKNLKKKQTKNTQQKMAARNQTKDLKCATHLLNDKFRNMTEEKKAIVRDLGFGGLMHIPPLRVDHQLLRELANNFKLGENRLKT
;
A
#
# COMPACT_ATOMS: atom_id res chain seq x y z
N MET A 1 -0.77 45.55 88.81
CA MET A 1 0.68 45.71 89.02
C MET A 1 1.30 44.33 88.88
N ALA A 2 2.46 44.27 88.21
CA ALA A 2 3.16 43.11 87.63
C ALA A 2 3.62 42.05 88.67
N ASP A 3 4.02 40.81 88.36
CA ASP A 3 5.11 40.42 87.45
C ASP A 3 5.04 38.98 86.90
N SER A 4 5.76 38.80 85.78
CA SER A 4 6.01 37.64 84.94
C SER A 4 6.57 36.38 85.62
N SER A 5 6.35 35.22 84.97
CA SER A 5 7.44 34.27 84.69
C SER A 5 7.15 33.45 83.45
N THR A 6 7.91 33.79 82.42
CA THR A 6 8.08 33.11 81.14
C THR A 6 8.84 31.81 81.34
N SER A 7 8.40 30.71 80.73
CA SER A 7 9.32 29.63 80.38
C SER A 7 9.02 29.14 78.97
N SER A 8 9.91 29.55 78.07
CA SER A 8 9.92 29.20 76.66
C SER A 8 10.59 27.83 76.50
N THR A 9 9.90 26.89 75.85
CA THR A 9 10.59 25.77 75.18
C THR A 9 10.12 25.73 73.74
N SER A 10 10.89 26.39 72.89
CA SER A 10 10.84 26.26 71.43
C SER A 10 11.42 24.92 71.02
N SER A 11 10.59 23.95 70.65
CA SER A 11 11.03 22.77 69.91
C SER A 11 10.76 22.97 68.42
N ILE A 12 11.79 23.41 67.70
CA ILE A 12 11.86 23.33 66.24
C ILE A 12 11.80 21.85 65.88
N SER A 13 10.63 21.37 65.44
CA SER A 13 10.53 20.03 64.86
C SER A 13 11.08 20.11 63.43
N GLN A 14 12.24 19.49 63.25
CA GLN A 14 12.95 19.27 61.99
C GLN A 14 11.98 18.96 60.86
N GLY A 15 12.17 19.64 59.73
CA GLY A 15 11.38 19.49 58.51
C GLY A 15 11.39 18.04 58.02
N ALA A 16 10.40 17.26 58.46
CA ALA A 16 10.03 16.05 57.78
C ALA A 16 9.50 16.45 56.41
N PHE A 17 10.20 16.07 55.34
CA PHE A 17 9.65 16.10 53.99
C PHE A 17 8.32 15.36 54.04
N LYS A 18 7.22 16.12 54.05
CA LYS A 18 5.87 15.55 53.99
C LYS A 18 5.76 14.84 52.66
N THR A 19 5.96 13.53 52.66
CA THR A 19 5.54 12.67 51.56
C THR A 19 4.01 12.70 51.58
N THR A 20 3.44 13.73 50.97
CA THR A 20 1.99 13.91 50.86
C THR A 20 1.46 12.74 50.06
N LYS A 21 0.79 11.81 50.74
CA LYS A 21 0.14 10.67 50.10
C LYS A 21 -0.83 11.24 49.05
N PRO A 22 -0.71 10.83 47.79
CA PRO A 22 -1.55 11.37 46.74
C PRO A 22 -3.01 11.09 47.10
N SER A 23 -3.85 12.13 47.07
CA SER A 23 -5.28 11.93 47.27
C SER A 23 -5.81 10.94 46.23
N HIS A 24 -6.73 10.07 46.63
CA HIS A 24 -7.33 9.08 45.72
C HIS A 24 -7.88 9.71 44.44
N PHE A 25 -8.39 10.93 44.54
CA PHE A 25 -8.88 11.71 43.42
C PHE A 25 -7.76 12.12 42.44
N ARG A 26 -6.64 12.64 42.96
CA ARG A 26 -5.46 12.99 42.15
C ARG A 26 -4.83 11.77 41.49
N ALA A 27 -4.84 10.62 42.17
CA ALA A 27 -4.39 9.35 41.59
C ALA A 27 -5.31 8.90 40.44
N LYS A 28 -6.64 8.95 40.61
CA LYS A 28 -7.62 8.61 39.55
C LYS A 28 -7.46 9.49 38.31
N ILE A 29 -7.31 10.81 38.47
CA ILE A 29 -7.10 11.74 37.34
C ILE A 29 -5.82 11.41 36.58
N LYS A 30 -4.72 11.12 37.29
CA LYS A 30 -3.44 10.74 36.66
C LYS A 30 -3.58 9.44 35.85
N VAL A 31 -4.26 8.44 36.39
CA VAL A 31 -4.49 7.15 35.70
C VAL A 31 -5.33 7.35 34.43
N GLN A 32 -6.43 8.11 34.50
CA GLN A 32 -7.27 8.42 33.34
C GLN A 32 -6.50 9.16 32.23
N ASN A 33 -5.66 10.14 32.60
CA ASN A 33 -4.84 10.86 31.62
C ASN A 33 -3.81 9.97 30.94
N ILE A 34 -3.16 9.07 31.70
CA ILE A 34 -2.22 8.09 31.13
C ILE A 34 -2.95 7.16 30.16
N GLU A 35 -4.13 6.67 30.52
CA GLU A 35 -4.95 5.80 29.68
C GLU A 35 -5.33 6.49 28.35
N ILE A 36 -5.71 7.77 28.39
CA ILE A 36 -6.01 8.57 27.19
C ILE A 36 -4.77 8.70 26.28
N VAL A 37 -3.60 8.98 26.87
CA VAL A 37 -2.34 9.10 26.11
C VAL A 37 -1.98 7.76 25.46
N VAL A 38 -2.10 6.65 26.19
CA VAL A 38 -1.83 5.29 25.68
C VAL A 38 -2.77 4.93 24.54
N ARG A 39 -4.08 5.21 24.68
CA ARG A 39 -5.05 5.00 23.59
C ARG A 39 -4.68 5.82 22.35
N LYS A 40 -4.28 7.08 22.51
CA LYS A 40 -3.88 7.96 21.40
C LYS A 40 -2.63 7.46 20.70
N LEU A 41 -1.64 6.97 21.46
CA LEU A 41 -0.44 6.35 20.91
C LEU A 41 -0.77 5.09 20.12
N HIS A 42 -1.60 4.20 20.68
CA HIS A 42 -2.03 2.97 20.02
C HIS A 42 -2.76 3.24 18.69
N GLN A 43 -3.67 4.21 18.68
CA GLN A 43 -4.39 4.62 17.46
C GLN A 43 -3.43 5.14 16.37
N ASN A 44 -2.43 5.93 16.76
CA ASN A 44 -1.41 6.42 15.81
C ASN A 44 -0.57 5.28 15.23
N THR A 45 -0.19 4.30 16.06
CA THR A 45 0.55 3.10 15.64
C THR A 45 -0.27 2.26 14.66
N ILE A 46 -1.55 2.02 14.95
CA ILE A 46 -2.47 1.32 14.03
C ILE A 46 -2.56 2.08 12.71
N LYS A 47 -2.81 3.39 12.74
CA LYS A 47 -2.94 4.22 11.54
C LYS A 47 -1.69 4.16 10.64
N LEU A 48 -0.49 4.21 11.25
CA LEU A 48 0.77 4.06 10.52
C LEU A 48 0.91 2.68 9.89
N SER A 49 0.64 1.62 10.66
CA SER A 49 0.74 0.23 10.18
C SER A 49 -0.20 -0.02 8.99
N VAL A 50 -1.45 0.46 9.06
CA VAL A 50 -2.43 0.35 7.98
C VAL A 50 -1.97 1.11 6.73
N LYS A 51 -1.41 2.31 6.88
CA LYS A 51 -0.87 3.10 5.75
C LYS A 51 0.29 2.36 5.07
N ASN A 52 1.18 1.74 5.84
CA ASN A 52 2.30 0.98 5.32
C ASN A 52 1.84 -0.31 4.61
N LEU A 53 0.86 -1.02 5.17
CA LEU A 53 0.23 -2.19 4.52
C LEU A 53 -0.38 -1.80 3.17
N LYS A 54 -1.19 -0.74 3.13
CA LYS A 54 -1.79 -0.24 1.88
C LYS A 54 -0.74 0.11 0.84
N LYS A 55 0.35 0.80 1.24
CA LYS A 55 1.47 1.13 0.34
C LYS A 55 2.20 -0.10 -0.19
N LYS A 56 2.34 -1.16 0.62
CA LYS A 56 2.94 -2.43 0.18
C LYS A 56 2.03 -3.15 -0.83
N GLN A 57 0.72 -3.16 -0.56
CA GLN A 57 -0.26 -3.78 -1.43
C GLN A 57 -0.35 -3.07 -2.79
N THR A 58 -0.38 -1.74 -2.84
CA THR A 58 -0.42 -0.98 -4.10
C THR A 58 0.81 -1.21 -4.96
N LYS A 59 2.01 -1.24 -4.36
CA LYS A 59 3.25 -1.56 -5.08
C LYS A 59 3.22 -2.95 -5.72
N ASN A 60 2.75 -3.96 -4.98
CA ASN A 60 2.64 -5.32 -5.50
C ASN A 60 1.63 -5.40 -6.66
N THR A 61 0.47 -4.73 -6.54
CA THR A 61 -0.54 -4.65 -7.60
C THR A 61 0.01 -3.95 -8.85
N GLN A 62 0.73 -2.83 -8.68
CA GLN A 62 1.36 -2.12 -9.80
C GLN A 62 2.39 -3.00 -10.54
N GLN A 63 3.26 -3.71 -9.81
CA GLN A 63 4.20 -4.66 -10.40
C GLN A 63 3.48 -5.80 -11.14
N LYS A 64 2.40 -6.34 -10.57
CA LYS A 64 1.59 -7.39 -11.20
C LYS A 64 0.91 -6.90 -12.49
N MET A 65 0.42 -5.66 -12.51
CA MET A 65 -0.13 -5.05 -13.72
C MET A 65 0.95 -4.78 -14.77
N ALA A 66 2.13 -4.29 -14.37
CA ALA A 66 3.26 -4.06 -15.26
C ALA A 66 3.72 -5.36 -15.94
N ALA A 67 3.91 -6.44 -15.18
CA ALA A 67 4.29 -7.75 -15.73
C ALA A 67 3.22 -8.34 -16.67
N ARG A 68 1.93 -8.16 -16.33
CA ARG A 68 0.83 -8.59 -17.19
C ARG A 68 0.78 -7.80 -18.50
N ASN A 69 1.04 -6.49 -18.45
CA ASN A 69 1.08 -5.64 -19.64
C ASN A 69 2.29 -5.97 -20.51
N GLN A 70 3.48 -6.20 -19.92
CA GLN A 70 4.66 -6.67 -20.65
C GLN A 70 4.39 -7.98 -21.42
N THR A 71 3.64 -8.92 -20.84
CA THR A 71 3.28 -10.17 -21.53
C THR A 71 2.32 -9.93 -22.70
N LYS A 72 1.41 -8.95 -22.60
CA LYS A 72 0.51 -8.56 -23.70
C LYS A 72 1.27 -7.89 -24.82
N ASP A 73 2.20 -7.00 -24.49
CA ASP A 73 3.04 -6.27 -25.45
C ASP A 73 3.97 -7.22 -26.20
N LEU A 74 4.58 -8.19 -25.49
CA LEU A 74 5.40 -9.24 -26.10
C LEU A 74 4.58 -10.10 -27.08
N LYS A 75 3.37 -10.52 -26.71
CA LYS A 75 2.48 -11.25 -27.63
C LYS A 75 2.18 -10.42 -28.88
N CYS A 76 1.80 -9.15 -28.71
CA CYS A 76 1.50 -8.24 -29.83
C CYS A 76 2.69 -8.04 -30.77
N ALA A 77 3.87 -7.75 -30.23
CA ALA A 77 5.10 -7.58 -31.00
C ALA A 77 5.43 -8.86 -31.80
N THR A 78 5.26 -10.02 -31.20
CA THR A 78 5.52 -11.32 -31.86
C THR A 78 4.58 -11.53 -33.06
N HIS A 79 3.29 -11.21 -32.92
CA HIS A 79 2.34 -11.31 -34.03
C HIS A 79 2.64 -10.33 -35.17
N LEU A 80 2.99 -9.08 -34.85
CA LEU A 80 3.39 -8.08 -35.83
C LEU A 80 4.63 -8.51 -36.63
N LEU A 81 5.61 -9.15 -35.99
CA LEU A 81 6.79 -9.70 -36.65
C LEU A 81 6.44 -10.87 -37.58
N ASN A 82 5.56 -11.78 -37.14
CA ASN A 82 5.06 -12.88 -37.97
C ASN A 82 4.28 -12.38 -39.20
N ASP A 83 3.45 -11.36 -39.06
CA ASP A 83 2.70 -10.79 -40.19
C ASP A 83 3.63 -10.15 -41.22
N LYS A 84 4.65 -9.40 -40.76
CA LYS A 84 5.70 -8.87 -41.64
C LYS A 84 6.44 -9.99 -42.36
N PHE A 85 6.80 -11.07 -41.64
CA PHE A 85 7.47 -12.23 -42.22
C PHE A 85 6.61 -12.95 -43.26
N ARG A 86 5.30 -13.08 -43.03
CA ARG A 86 4.35 -13.66 -44.01
C ARG A 86 4.30 -12.84 -45.30
N ASN A 87 4.37 -11.52 -45.17
CA ASN A 87 4.31 -10.56 -46.28
C ASN A 87 5.66 -10.35 -47.00
N MET A 88 6.75 -10.99 -46.57
CA MET A 88 8.06 -10.91 -47.22
C MET A 88 8.18 -11.87 -48.41
N THR A 89 9.13 -11.59 -49.32
CA THR A 89 9.50 -12.49 -50.43
C THR A 89 10.20 -13.75 -49.93
N GLU A 90 10.17 -14.83 -50.71
CA GLU A 90 10.76 -16.12 -50.31
C GLU A 90 12.27 -16.05 -50.08
N GLU A 91 12.98 -15.21 -50.83
CA GLU A 91 14.41 -14.92 -50.63
C GLU A 91 14.66 -14.35 -49.23
N LYS A 92 13.86 -13.36 -48.81
CA LYS A 92 14.01 -12.76 -47.49
C LYS A 92 13.58 -13.71 -46.38
N LYS A 93 12.59 -14.57 -46.64
CA LYS A 93 12.20 -15.64 -45.70
C LYS A 93 13.32 -16.66 -45.52
N ALA A 94 14.06 -17.00 -46.57
CA ALA A 94 15.21 -17.90 -46.48
C ALA A 94 16.29 -17.32 -45.56
N ILE A 95 16.66 -16.04 -45.76
CA ILE A 95 17.63 -15.35 -44.90
C ILE A 95 17.21 -15.38 -43.43
N VAL A 96 15.94 -15.08 -43.13
CA VAL A 96 15.43 -15.07 -41.75
C VAL A 96 15.46 -16.49 -41.12
N ARG A 97 15.25 -17.55 -41.92
CA ARG A 97 15.43 -18.94 -41.46
C ARG A 97 16.89 -19.26 -41.18
N ASP A 98 17.80 -18.85 -42.06
CA ASP A 98 19.24 -19.08 -41.92
C ASP A 98 19.83 -18.33 -40.71
N LEU A 99 19.25 -17.19 -40.35
CA LEU A 99 19.55 -16.44 -39.13
C LEU A 99 18.97 -17.07 -37.85
N GLY A 100 18.30 -18.23 -37.94
CA GLY A 100 17.77 -18.96 -36.79
C GLY A 100 16.37 -18.54 -36.32
N PHE A 101 15.67 -17.68 -37.06
CA PHE A 101 14.31 -17.24 -36.72
C PHE A 101 13.20 -18.11 -37.36
N GLY A 102 13.48 -19.38 -37.70
CA GLY A 102 12.51 -20.29 -38.30
C GLY A 102 11.22 -20.50 -37.48
N GLY A 103 11.29 -20.32 -36.17
CA GLY A 103 10.13 -20.39 -35.27
C GLY A 103 9.01 -19.39 -35.57
N LEU A 104 9.32 -18.31 -36.32
CA LEU A 104 8.34 -17.30 -36.73
C LEU A 104 7.28 -17.87 -37.69
N MET A 105 7.58 -18.97 -38.41
CA MET A 105 6.64 -19.66 -39.31
C MET A 105 5.50 -20.38 -38.58
N HIS A 106 5.76 -20.88 -37.37
CA HIS A 106 4.85 -21.76 -36.65
C HIS A 106 3.82 -21.03 -35.79
N ILE A 107 3.88 -19.69 -35.74
CA ILE A 107 2.96 -18.89 -34.95
C ILE A 107 1.59 -18.91 -35.64
N PRO A 108 0.56 -19.50 -35.00
CA PRO A 108 -0.79 -19.46 -35.54
C PRO A 108 -1.28 -18.02 -35.65
N PRO A 109 -1.96 -17.65 -36.74
CA PRO A 109 -2.53 -16.31 -36.87
C PRO A 109 -3.56 -16.07 -35.75
N LEU A 110 -3.45 -14.94 -35.05
CA LEU A 110 -4.50 -14.46 -34.15
C LEU A 110 -5.65 -13.95 -35.01
N ARG A 111 -6.59 -14.82 -35.34
CA ARG A 111 -7.82 -14.44 -36.06
C ARG A 111 -8.85 -13.85 -35.09
N VAL A 112 -8.47 -12.83 -34.34
CA VAL A 112 -9.47 -12.04 -33.62
C VAL A 112 -9.73 -10.80 -34.45
N ASP A 113 -10.86 -10.81 -35.16
CA ASP A 113 -11.28 -9.69 -36.00
C ASP A 113 -11.37 -8.41 -35.14
N HIS A 114 -10.75 -7.34 -35.61
CA HIS A 114 -10.84 -6.04 -34.95
C HIS A 114 -12.30 -5.58 -34.85
N GLN A 115 -13.15 -5.99 -35.79
CA GLN A 115 -14.58 -5.68 -35.77
C GLN A 115 -15.27 -6.33 -34.56
N LEU A 116 -14.97 -7.61 -34.29
CA LEU A 116 -15.47 -8.33 -33.12
C LEU A 116 -14.91 -7.78 -31.80
N LEU A 117 -13.63 -7.41 -31.74
CA LEU A 117 -13.05 -6.77 -30.55
C LEU A 117 -13.67 -5.40 -30.27
N ARG A 118 -13.94 -4.64 -31.32
CA ARG A 118 -14.59 -3.32 -31.23
C ARG A 118 -16.04 -3.48 -30.79
N GLU A 119 -16.79 -4.42 -31.35
CA GLU A 119 -18.15 -4.74 -30.91
C GLU A 119 -18.18 -5.22 -29.45
N LEU A 120 -17.25 -6.10 -29.06
CA LEU A 120 -17.11 -6.55 -27.69
C LEU A 120 -16.82 -5.37 -26.74
N ALA A 121 -15.86 -4.51 -27.10
CA ALA A 121 -15.54 -3.32 -26.33
C ALA A 121 -16.69 -2.30 -26.27
N ASN A 122 -17.54 -2.24 -27.30
CA ASN A 122 -18.74 -1.40 -27.31
C ASN A 122 -19.86 -1.98 -26.44
N ASN A 123 -19.99 -3.31 -26.41
CA ASN A 123 -20.98 -4.04 -25.61
C ASN A 123 -20.63 -4.05 -24.12
N PHE A 124 -19.33 -4.07 -23.79
CA PHE A 124 -18.84 -3.93 -22.43
C PHE A 124 -18.52 -2.46 -22.12
N LYS A 125 -19.38 -1.76 -21.36
CA LYS A 125 -18.97 -0.49 -20.76
C LYS A 125 -17.85 -0.75 -19.75
N LEU A 126 -16.59 -0.58 -20.17
CA LEU A 126 -15.39 -0.94 -19.39
C LEU A 126 -15.31 -0.25 -18.01
N GLY A 127 -16.03 0.87 -17.82
CA GLY A 127 -16.15 1.56 -16.54
C GLY A 127 -17.25 1.04 -15.61
N GLU A 128 -18.27 0.35 -16.13
CA GLU A 128 -19.44 -0.12 -15.36
C GLU A 128 -19.47 -1.66 -15.21
N ASN A 129 -18.63 -2.41 -15.95
CA ASN A 129 -18.61 -3.89 -15.97
C ASN A 129 -19.99 -4.53 -16.28
N ARG A 130 -20.83 -3.85 -17.07
CA ARG A 130 -22.15 -4.35 -17.47
C ARG A 130 -22.24 -4.45 -18.99
N LEU A 131 -22.84 -5.54 -19.45
CA LEU A 131 -23.21 -5.73 -20.84
C LEU A 131 -24.38 -4.80 -21.17
N LYS A 132 -24.30 -4.07 -22.28
CA LYS A 132 -25.47 -3.45 -22.90
C LYS A 132 -26.27 -4.56 -23.59
N THR A 133 -27.33 -5.01 -22.92
CA THR A 133 -28.44 -5.75 -23.54
C THR A 133 -29.39 -4.79 -24.22
#